data_AF-A0A9E2TL09-F1
#
_entry.id   AF-A0A9E2TL09-F1
#
_cell.length_a   1.000
_cell.length_b   1.000
_cell.length_c   1.000
_cell.angle_alpha   90.00
_cell.angle_beta   90.00
_cell.angle_gamma   90.00
#
_symmetry.space_group_name_H-M   'P 1'
#
loop_
_entity.id
_entity.type
_entity.pdbx_description
1 polymer ?
#
loop_
_entity_poly.entity_id
_entity_poly.type
_entity_poly.pdbx_seq_one_letter_code
_entity_poly.pdbx_strand_id
1 'polypeptide(L)'
;MAREALVPAKNMKRKEKTIRGIPQEWRDLANVGDVFRMLRYCLLQVDKGRMTIRKANCMGFLGGKMIDAAEKVEFERRLAELEGRQGNHDGGVIQISVSK
;
A
#
# COMPACT_ATOMS: atom_id res chain seq x y z
N MET A 1 14.83 -17.38 -39.41
CA MET A 1 14.46 -17.88 -38.06
C MET A 1 15.56 -17.47 -37.09
N ALA A 2 15.40 -16.34 -36.40
CA ALA A 2 16.36 -15.85 -35.40
C ALA A 2 15.91 -16.33 -34.01
N ARG A 3 16.76 -17.12 -33.34
CA ARG A 3 16.53 -17.55 -31.95
C ARG A 3 16.98 -16.41 -31.03
N GLU A 4 16.04 -15.75 -30.37
CA GLU A 4 16.33 -14.82 -29.28
C GLU A 4 16.97 -15.58 -28.11
N ALA A 5 18.19 -15.16 -27.75
CA ALA A 5 18.87 -15.67 -26.57
C ALA A 5 18.23 -15.07 -25.32
N LEU A 6 17.51 -15.90 -24.56
CA LEU A 6 17.08 -15.60 -23.19
C LEU A 6 18.33 -15.41 -22.31
N VAL A 7 18.67 -14.15 -22.03
CA VAL A 7 19.73 -13.82 -21.07
C VAL A 7 19.21 -14.14 -19.67
N PRO A 8 19.86 -15.05 -18.91
CA PRO A 8 19.41 -15.38 -17.56
C PRO A 8 19.54 -14.15 -16.67
N ALA A 9 18.46 -13.82 -15.96
CA ALA A 9 18.41 -12.76 -14.98
C ALA A 9 19.48 -13.03 -13.89
N LYS A 10 20.65 -12.41 -14.05
CA LYS A 10 21.70 -12.44 -13.03
C LYS A 10 21.10 -11.91 -11.73
N ASN A 11 21.11 -12.76 -10.70
CA ASN A 11 20.75 -12.47 -9.31
C ASN A 11 21.29 -11.10 -8.86
N MET A 12 20.48 -10.05 -9.03
CA MET A 12 20.68 -8.77 -8.37
C MET A 12 20.25 -8.96 -6.92
N LYS A 13 21.14 -9.51 -6.09
CA LYS A 13 21.06 -9.30 -4.63
C LYS A 13 21.26 -7.80 -4.41
N ARG A 14 20.16 -7.05 -4.49
CA ARG A 14 20.12 -5.61 -4.28
C ARG A 14 20.54 -5.39 -2.83
N LYS A 15 21.81 -5.04 -2.61
CA LYS A 15 22.28 -4.60 -1.29
C LYS A 15 21.37 -3.46 -0.89
N GLU A 16 20.58 -3.68 0.15
CA GLU A 16 19.67 -2.71 0.70
C GLU A 16 20.52 -1.55 1.23
N LYS A 17 20.70 -0.53 0.39
CA LYS A 17 21.40 0.68 0.77
C LYS A 17 20.48 1.37 1.76
N THR A 18 20.72 1.16 3.06
CA THR A 18 20.07 1.92 4.11
C THR A 18 20.37 3.40 3.83
N ILE A 19 19.36 4.14 3.38
CA ILE A 19 19.51 5.56 3.07
C ILE A 19 19.75 6.27 4.40
N ARG A 20 21.02 6.55 4.73
CA ARG A 20 21.39 7.26 5.95
C ARG A 20 20.76 8.64 5.91
N GLY A 21 20.02 9.00 6.97
CA GLY A 21 19.41 10.33 7.14
C GLY A 21 17.90 10.40 6.91
N ILE A 22 17.22 9.30 6.58
CA ILE A 22 15.76 9.25 6.66
C ILE A 22 15.37 8.94 8.13
N PRO A 23 14.62 9.81 8.81
CA PRO A 23 14.18 9.56 10.19
C PRO A 23 13.41 8.23 10.27
N GLN A 24 13.58 7.48 11.36
CA GLN A 24 13.01 6.12 11.53
C GLN A 24 11.50 6.10 11.24
N GLU A 25 10.80 7.14 11.68
CA GLU A 25 9.37 7.40 11.50
C GLU A 25 8.90 7.57 10.04
N TRP A 26 9.83 7.55 9.08
CA TRP A 26 9.56 7.63 7.64
C TRP A 26 9.88 6.33 6.90
N ARG A 27 10.42 5.33 7.60
CA ARG A 27 10.69 4.01 7.02
C ARG A 27 9.40 3.21 6.86
N ASP A 28 8.45 3.42 7.77
CA ASP A 28 7.20 2.67 7.83
C ASP A 28 6.02 3.61 7.58
N LEU A 29 5.70 3.84 6.30
CA LEU A 29 4.47 4.51 5.88
C LEU A 29 3.34 3.46 5.86
N ALA A 30 2.82 3.13 7.04
CA ALA A 30 1.90 2.00 7.21
C ALA A 30 0.43 2.39 6.96
N ASN A 31 0.08 3.66 7.16
CA ASN A 31 -1.28 4.16 7.00
C ASN A 31 -1.33 5.51 6.26
N VAL A 32 -2.53 5.89 5.84
CA VAL A 32 -2.80 7.15 5.14
C VAL A 32 -2.33 8.37 5.96
N GLY A 33 -2.46 8.34 7.27
CA GLY A 33 -2.01 9.41 8.17
C GLY A 33 -0.50 9.64 8.15
N ASP A 34 0.29 8.57 8.01
CA ASP A 34 1.75 8.66 7.87
C ASP A 34 2.13 9.34 6.55
N VAL A 35 1.43 9.01 5.47
CA VAL A 35 1.62 9.65 4.17
C VAL A 35 1.26 11.14 4.23
N PHE A 36 0.20 11.52 4.94
CA PHE A 36 -0.13 12.94 5.16
C PHE A 36 0.96 13.68 5.95
N ARG A 37 1.51 13.06 6.99
CA ARG A 37 2.64 13.64 7.75
C ARG A 37 3.87 13.85 6.85
N MET A 38 4.16 12.86 5.99
CA MET A 38 5.23 12.94 5.00
C MET A 38 5.03 14.13 4.05
N LEU A 39 3.83 14.26 3.47
CA LEU A 39 3.48 15.36 2.54
C LEU A 39 3.54 16.74 3.23
N ARG A 40 3.06 16.85 4.47
CA ARG A 40 3.12 18.10 5.24
C ARG A 40 4.56 18.54 5.47
N TYR A 41 5.44 17.62 5.86
CA TYR A 41 6.85 17.95 6.03
C TYR A 41 7.50 18.32 4.69
N CYS A 42 7.16 17.64 3.60
CA CYS A 42 7.59 18.05 2.26
C CYS A 42 7.23 19.51 1.97
N LEU A 43 5.99 19.93 2.20
CA LEU A 43 5.59 21.33 2.02
C LEU A 43 6.42 22.30 2.88
N LEU A 44 6.66 21.97 4.15
CA LEU A 44 7.51 22.77 5.04
C LEU A 44 8.96 22.87 4.57
N GLN A 45 9.51 21.85 3.91
CA GLN A 45 10.87 21.92 3.35
C GLN A 45 10.92 22.78 2.09
N VAL A 46 9.85 22.81 1.29
CA VAL A 46 9.74 23.74 0.14
C VAL A 46 9.70 25.18 0.62
N ASP A 47 8.83 25.46 1.60
CA ASP A 47 8.66 26.80 2.18
C ASP A 47 9.98 27.34 2.78
N LYS A 48 10.76 26.47 3.43
CA LYS A 48 12.09 26.80 3.97
C LYS A 48 13.20 26.87 2.91
N GLY A 49 12.88 26.70 1.62
CA GLY A 49 13.85 26.67 0.53
C GLY A 49 14.82 25.48 0.54
N ARG A 50 14.57 24.47 1.38
CA ARG A 50 15.43 23.29 1.55
C ARG A 50 15.08 22.13 0.61
N MET A 51 13.93 22.22 -0.05
CA MET A 51 13.52 21.28 -1.08
C MET A 51 13.02 22.03 -2.33
N THR A 52 13.42 21.54 -3.50
CA THR A 52 12.95 22.10 -4.77
C THR A 52 11.52 21.69 -5.07
N ILE A 53 10.77 22.55 -5.77
CA ILE A 53 9.39 22.27 -6.21
C ILE A 53 9.32 20.97 -7.02
N ARG A 54 10.31 20.70 -7.87
CA ARG A 54 10.35 19.44 -8.65
C ARG A 54 10.39 18.21 -7.74
N LYS A 55 11.22 18.22 -6.68
CA LYS A 55 11.26 17.12 -5.70
C LYS A 55 9.94 17.02 -4.95
N ALA A 56 9.35 18.16 -4.56
CA ALA A 56 8.05 18.22 -3.89
C ALA A 56 6.95 17.57 -4.73
N ASN A 57 6.88 17.87 -6.03
CA ASN A 57 5.91 17.29 -6.94
C ASN A 57 6.07 15.77 -7.06
N CYS A 58 7.31 15.26 -7.15
CA CYS A 58 7.53 13.82 -7.16
C CYS A 58 7.04 13.16 -5.86
N MET A 59 7.30 13.78 -4.71
CA MET A 59 6.83 13.29 -3.41
C MET A 59 5.30 13.35 -3.31
N GLY A 60 4.67 14.41 -3.83
CA GLY A 60 3.22 14.55 -3.92
C GLY A 60 2.58 13.44 -4.75
N PHE A 61 3.12 13.18 -5.95
CA PHE A 61 2.63 12.12 -6.82
C PHE A 61 2.75 10.73 -6.16
N LEU A 62 3.90 10.43 -5.57
CA LEU A 62 4.11 9.16 -4.86
C LEU A 62 3.18 9.04 -3.65
N GLY A 63 3.03 10.13 -2.87
CA GLY A 63 2.12 10.16 -1.73
C GLY A 63 0.67 9.86 -2.14
N GLY A 64 0.18 10.45 -3.22
CA GLY A 64 -1.15 10.13 -3.75
C GLY A 64 -1.31 8.65 -4.09
N LYS A 65 -0.32 8.03 -4.74
CA LYS A 65 -0.35 6.59 -5.04
C LYS A 65 -0.32 5.70 -3.80
N MET A 66 0.37 6.13 -2.74
CA MET A 66 0.39 5.39 -1.48
C MET A 66 -0.96 5.47 -0.75
N ILE A 67 -1.62 6.62 -0.81
CA ILE A 67 -2.99 6.78 -0.25
C ILE A 67 -3.95 5.87 -1.02
N ASP A 68 -3.95 5.92 -2.35
CA ASP A 68 -4.80 5.05 -3.19
C ASP A 68 -4.59 3.56 -2.85
N ALA A 69 -3.34 3.14 -2.62
CA ALA A 69 -3.02 1.76 -2.28
C ALA A 69 -3.50 1.38 -0.88
N ALA A 70 -3.29 2.25 0.12
CA ALA A 70 -3.72 2.02 1.49
C ALA A 70 -5.25 1.90 1.59
N GLU A 71 -5.98 2.78 0.90
CA GLU A 71 -7.44 2.73 0.84
C GLU A 71 -7.93 1.44 0.19
N LYS A 72 -7.33 1.00 -0.92
CA LYS A 72 -7.68 -0.28 -1.57
C LYS A 72 -7.50 -1.47 -0.64
N VAL A 73 -6.37 -1.53 0.08
CA VAL A 73 -6.11 -2.61 1.04
C VAL A 73 -7.15 -2.60 2.16
N GLU A 74 -7.54 -1.42 2.66
CA GLU A 74 -8.60 -1.31 3.66
C GLU A 74 -9.96 -1.78 3.11
N PHE A 75 -10.31 -1.41 1.88
CA PHE A 75 -11.52 -1.88 1.21
C PHE A 75 -11.53 -3.40 1.01
N GLU A 76 -10.43 -3.98 0.54
CA GLU A 76 -10.28 -5.44 0.39
C GLU A 76 -10.45 -6.16 1.74
N ARG A 77 -9.87 -5.61 2.81
CA ARG A 77 -10.05 -6.17 4.15
C ARG A 77 -11.50 -6.13 4.60
N ARG A 78 -12.18 -4.98 4.42
CA ARG A 78 -13.59 -4.82 4.77
C ARG A 78 -14.50 -5.73 3.94
N LEU A 79 -14.18 -5.94 2.66
CA LEU A 79 -14.91 -6.85 1.79
C LEU A 79 -14.79 -8.29 2.31
N ALA A 80 -13.57 -8.74 2.62
CA ALA A 80 -13.33 -10.07 3.18
C ALA A 80 -14.06 -10.29 4.52
N GLU A 81 -14.11 -9.27 5.38
CA GLU A 81 -14.88 -9.33 6.64
C GLU A 81 -16.39 -9.49 6.40
N LEU A 82 -16.95 -8.86 5.37
CA LEU A 82 -18.36 -8.95 5.03
C LEU A 82 -18.71 -10.29 4.37
N GLU A 83 -17.89 -10.75 3.43
CA GLU A 83 -18.05 -12.06 2.78
C GLU A 83 -17.93 -13.20 3.80
N GLY A 84 -16.98 -13.10 4.74
CA GLY A 84 -16.85 -14.05 5.85
C GLY A 84 -18.06 -14.10 6.79
N ARG A 85 -18.82 -13.01 6.90
CA ARG A 85 -20.08 -12.97 7.69
C ARG A 85 -21.26 -13.55 6.92
N GLN A 86 -21.32 -13.35 5.61
CA GLN A 86 -22.35 -13.96 4.75
C GLN A 86 -22.24 -15.48 4.68
N GLY A 87 -21.02 -16.02 4.62
CA GLY A 87 -20.79 -17.48 4.64
C GLY A 87 -21.29 -18.20 5.90
N ASN A 88 -21.54 -17.47 7.00
CA ASN A 88 -22.10 -18.01 8.24
C ASN A 88 -23.65 -17.96 8.29
N HIS A 89 -24.31 -17.24 7.39
CA HIS A 89 -25.77 -17.08 7.38
C HIS A 89 -26.50 -18.05 6.43
N ASP A 90 -25.80 -18.71 5.50
CA ASP A 90 -26.39 -19.69 4.56
C ASP A 90 -26.52 -21.13 5.14
N GLY A 91 -26.19 -21.33 6.42
CA GLY A 91 -26.22 -22.65 7.09
C GLY A 91 -27.47 -22.98 7.90
N GLY A 92 -28.52 -22.16 7.84
CA GLY A 92 -29.77 -22.38 8.58
C GLY A 92 -30.66 -23.45 7.92
N VAL A 93 -30.33 -24.73 8.08
CA VAL A 93 -31.25 -25.83 7.74
C VAL A 93 -32.43 -25.80 8.72
N ILE A 94 -33.57 -25.28 8.27
CA ILE A 94 -34.84 -25.41 9.00
C ILE A 94 -35.26 -26.88 8.91
N GLN A 95 -34.99 -27.67 9.95
CA GLN A 95 -35.60 -28.99 10.09
C GLN A 95 -37.09 -28.81 10.46
N ILE A 96 -37.97 -28.95 9.46
CA ILE A 96 -39.41 -29.04 9.69
C ILE A 96 -39.72 -30.51 10.01
N SER A 97 -39.84 -30.82 11.30
CA SER A 97 -40.34 -32.11 11.77
C SER A 97 -41.85 -32.17 11.55
N VAL A 98 -42.31 -32.97 10.58
CA VAL A 98 -43.74 -33.27 10.41
C VAL A 98 -44.06 -34.52 11.21
N SER A 99 -44.77 -34.36 12.34
CA SER A 99 -45.32 -35.49 13.11
C SER A 99 -46.56 -36.05 12.41
N LYS A 100 -46.61 -37.38 12.27
CA LYS A 100 -47.79 -38.14 11.80
C LYS A 100 -48.86 -38.23 12.88
#